data_AF-A0A3N5W7Q5-F1
#
_entry.id   AF-A0A3N5W7Q5-F1
#
_cell.length_a   1.000
_cell.length_b   1.000
_cell.length_c   1.000
_cell.angle_alpha   90.00
_cell.angle_beta   90.00
_cell.angle_gamma   90.00
#
_symmetry.space_group_name_H-M   'P 1'
#
loop_
_entity.id
_entity.type
_entity.pdbx_description
1 polymer ?
#
loop_
_entity_poly.entity_id
_entity_poly.type
_entity_poly.pdbx_seq_one_letter_code
_entity_poly.pdbx_strand_id
1 'polypeptide(L)'
;MQANCRYGPGTAYLYRWGLYPGDQADVRGRNWDGSWLWIHPNNLPDRQNCWASKIVFNEEVDKSKVNFVTVRLPHTTFAGPPGNVRAVRDGKMVTVFWDKVDLSDDKRRGYLIEAQVCEGGLFFPLVVHTDETEYTFIDDQDCAQKASALLYTAEKHGYSDPVNVPWP
;
A
#
# COMPACT_ATOMS: atom_id res chain seq x y z
N MET A 1 -17.62 -10.10 12.63
CA MET A 1 -16.19 -9.84 12.37
C MET A 1 -16.11 -8.50 11.66
N GLN A 2 -15.14 -7.65 12.02
CA GLN A 2 -14.93 -6.32 11.43
C GLN A 2 -14.01 -6.45 10.20
N ALA A 3 -14.27 -5.67 9.15
CA ALA A 3 -13.37 -5.48 8.03
C ALA A 3 -12.68 -4.11 8.07
N ASN A 4 -11.44 -4.04 7.58
CA ASN A 4 -10.68 -2.79 7.55
C ASN A 4 -10.89 -2.06 6.22
N CYS A 5 -11.19 -0.77 6.31
CA CYS A 5 -11.11 0.18 5.21
C CYS A 5 -9.83 1.02 5.33
N ARG A 6 -9.08 1.16 4.24
CA ARG A 6 -7.68 1.62 4.25
C ARG A 6 -7.45 2.83 3.35
N TYR A 7 -6.28 3.45 3.49
CA TYR A 7 -5.88 4.58 2.64
C TYR A 7 -5.42 4.18 1.23
N GLY A 8 -5.06 2.92 1.00
CA GLY A 8 -4.69 2.38 -0.31
C GLY A 8 -5.25 0.96 -0.55
N PRO A 9 -5.21 0.48 -1.80
CA PRO A 9 -5.79 -0.80 -2.23
C PRO A 9 -4.91 -1.99 -1.84
N GLY A 10 -4.87 -2.35 -0.56
CA GLY A 10 -4.02 -3.42 -0.05
C GLY A 10 -4.01 -3.49 1.47
N THR A 11 -3.68 -4.64 2.04
CA THR A 11 -3.62 -4.82 3.50
C THR A 11 -2.43 -4.09 4.14
N ALA A 12 -1.38 -3.80 3.37
CA ALA A 12 -0.20 -3.07 3.80
C ALA A 12 -0.51 -1.61 4.17
N TYR A 13 -1.50 -0.99 3.54
CA TYR A 13 -1.82 0.41 3.78
C TYR A 13 -2.46 0.65 5.15
N LEU A 14 -2.16 1.81 5.73
CA LEU A 14 -2.74 2.33 6.96
C LEU A 14 -4.27 2.19 6.99
N TYR A 15 -4.76 1.78 8.15
CA TYR A 15 -6.17 1.76 8.50
C TYR A 15 -6.74 3.18 8.45
N ARG A 16 -7.97 3.31 7.93
CA ARG A 16 -8.73 4.55 7.94
C ARG A 16 -10.05 4.40 8.69
N TRP A 17 -10.78 3.33 8.44
CA TRP A 17 -12.13 3.14 8.96
C TRP A 17 -12.51 1.67 9.13
N GLY A 18 -13.46 1.40 10.01
CA GLY A 18 -13.97 0.07 10.30
C GLY A 18 -15.29 -0.17 9.59
N LEU A 19 -15.42 -1.32 8.94
CA LEU A 19 -16.67 -1.78 8.34
C LEU A 19 -17.23 -2.93 9.18
N TYR A 20 -18.51 -2.86 9.50
CA TYR A 20 -19.23 -3.84 10.30
C TYR A 20 -20.34 -4.51 9.48
N PRO A 21 -20.73 -5.74 9.81
CA PRO A 21 -21.89 -6.39 9.18
C PRO A 21 -23.14 -5.51 9.28
N GLY A 22 -23.78 -5.25 8.14
CA GLY A 22 -24.93 -4.37 8.03
C GLY A 22 -24.60 -2.93 7.61
N ASP A 23 -23.34 -2.52 7.64
CA ASP A 23 -22.93 -1.24 7.05
C ASP A 23 -23.19 -1.24 5.54
N GLN A 24 -23.61 -0.09 5.03
CA GLN A 24 -23.82 0.15 3.61
C GLN A 24 -22.76 1.12 3.09
N ALA A 25 -22.37 0.95 1.83
CA ALA A 25 -21.37 1.79 1.18
C ALA A 25 -21.63 1.92 -0.32
N ASP A 26 -21.33 3.09 -0.87
CA ASP A 26 -21.31 3.32 -2.31
C ASP A 26 -19.95 2.96 -2.90
N VAL A 27 -19.93 2.21 -4.01
CA VAL A 27 -18.71 1.97 -4.78
C VAL A 27 -18.46 3.15 -5.71
N ARG A 28 -17.32 3.81 -5.55
CA ARG A 28 -16.92 5.00 -6.33
C ARG A 28 -15.73 4.76 -7.25
N GLY A 29 -15.08 3.61 -7.13
CA GLY A 29 -13.97 3.21 -7.98
C GLY A 29 -13.41 1.85 -7.59
N ARG A 30 -12.37 1.43 -8.32
CA ARG A 30 -11.63 0.19 -8.06
C ARG A 30 -10.16 0.34 -8.40
N ASN A 31 -9.34 -0.60 -7.90
CA ASN A 31 -7.97 -0.76 -8.35
C ASN A 31 -7.92 -1.48 -9.72
N TRP A 32 -6.72 -1.69 -10.23
CA TRP A 32 -6.49 -2.20 -11.59
C TRP A 32 -7.18 -3.55 -11.88
N ASP A 33 -7.02 -4.52 -10.98
CA ASP A 33 -7.59 -5.87 -11.12
C ASP A 33 -9.03 -6.00 -10.59
N GLY A 34 -9.48 -5.02 -9.80
CA GLY A 34 -10.79 -4.99 -9.16
C GLY A 34 -10.88 -5.80 -7.87
N SER A 35 -9.76 -6.21 -7.28
CA SER A 35 -9.73 -6.90 -5.98
C SER A 35 -9.99 -5.95 -4.80
N TRP A 36 -9.81 -4.64 -5.00
CA TRP A 36 -10.10 -3.59 -4.02
C TRP A 36 -11.04 -2.54 -4.61
N LEU A 37 -11.98 -2.09 -3.77
CA LEU A 37 -12.99 -1.09 -4.11
C LEU A 37 -12.72 0.21 -3.35
N TRP A 38 -12.79 1.32 -4.06
CA TRP A 38 -12.80 2.66 -3.48
C TRP A 38 -14.23 3.01 -3.13
N ILE A 39 -14.55 3.01 -1.84
CA ILE A 39 -15.91 3.10 -1.34
C ILE A 39 -16.12 4.33 -0.46
N HIS A 40 -17.39 4.73 -0.35
CA HIS A 40 -17.88 5.63 0.68
C HIS A 40 -18.84 4.88 1.61
N PRO A 41 -18.40 4.47 2.81
CA PRO A 41 -19.29 3.96 3.83
C PRO A 41 -20.27 5.06 4.28
N ASN A 42 -21.56 4.72 4.43
CA ASN A 42 -22.59 5.68 4.86
C ASN A 42 -22.38 6.20 6.30
N ASN A 43 -21.61 5.45 7.10
CA ASN A 43 -21.23 5.81 8.46
C ASN A 43 -19.90 6.58 8.55
N LEU A 44 -19.23 6.83 7.41
CA LEU A 44 -18.03 7.65 7.32
C LEU A 44 -18.44 9.09 6.96
N PRO A 45 -17.83 10.15 7.54
CA PRO A 45 -18.21 11.52 7.24
C PRO A 45 -18.22 11.84 5.74
N ASP A 46 -19.14 12.71 5.34
CA ASP A 46 -19.35 13.09 3.93
C ASP A 46 -18.04 13.44 3.20
N ARG A 47 -17.96 13.00 1.94
CA ARG A 47 -16.82 13.20 1.01
C ARG A 47 -15.53 12.44 1.39
N GLN A 48 -15.52 11.69 2.49
CA GLN A 48 -14.43 10.77 2.78
C GLN A 48 -14.64 9.43 2.11
N ASN A 49 -13.57 8.75 1.75
CA ASN A 49 -13.62 7.46 1.08
C ASN A 49 -12.43 6.62 1.53
N CYS A 50 -12.53 5.31 1.33
CA CYS A 50 -11.50 4.39 1.75
C CYS A 50 -11.50 3.15 0.84
N TRP A 51 -10.41 2.39 0.89
CA TRP A 51 -10.24 1.16 0.14
C TRP A 51 -10.67 -0.05 0.97
N ALA A 52 -11.57 -0.85 0.45
CA ALA A 52 -12.00 -2.12 1.05
C ALA A 52 -11.77 -3.27 0.07
N SER A 53 -11.38 -4.43 0.59
CA SER A 53 -11.26 -5.62 -0.25
C SER A 53 -12.64 -6.03 -0.75
N LYS A 54 -12.77 -6.39 -2.02
CA LYS A 54 -14.05 -6.82 -2.61
C LYS A 54 -14.67 -7.99 -1.83
N ILE A 55 -13.85 -8.86 -1.22
CA ILE A 55 -14.30 -10.06 -0.51
C ILE A 55 -15.17 -9.77 0.73
N VAL A 56 -15.16 -8.54 1.24
CA VAL A 56 -15.92 -8.19 2.46
C VAL A 56 -17.37 -7.82 2.16
N PHE A 57 -17.75 -7.73 0.89
CA PHE A 57 -19.11 -7.40 0.45
C PHE A 57 -19.87 -8.65 0.03
N ASN A 58 -21.14 -8.71 0.40
CA ASN A 58 -22.04 -9.81 0.04
C ASN A 58 -22.55 -9.71 -1.40
N GLU A 59 -22.53 -8.50 -1.99
CA GLU A 59 -23.02 -8.26 -3.34
C GLU A 59 -21.88 -8.31 -4.36
N GLU A 60 -22.13 -9.00 -5.48
CA GLU A 60 -21.19 -8.99 -6.59
C GLU A 60 -21.17 -7.64 -7.29
N VAL A 61 -20.06 -6.94 -7.16
CA VAL A 61 -19.79 -5.73 -7.93
C VAL A 61 -19.26 -6.11 -9.32
N ASP A 62 -20.00 -5.72 -10.36
CA ASP A 62 -19.56 -5.81 -11.75
C ASP A 62 -18.44 -4.80 -12.03
N LYS A 63 -17.20 -5.31 -12.08
CA LYS A 63 -16.00 -4.49 -12.27
C LYS A 63 -15.98 -3.72 -13.60
N SER A 64 -16.75 -4.14 -14.60
CA SER A 64 -16.83 -3.44 -15.89
C SER A 64 -17.56 -2.10 -15.78
N LYS A 65 -18.40 -1.94 -14.75
CA LYS A 65 -19.19 -0.72 -14.48
C LYS A 65 -18.51 0.23 -13.48
N VAL A 66 -17.38 -0.18 -12.91
CA VAL A 66 -16.66 0.59 -11.89
C VAL A 66 -15.36 1.11 -12.47
N ASN A 67 -15.16 2.43 -12.38
CA ASN A 67 -13.98 3.09 -12.91
C ASN A 67 -12.72 2.71 -12.11
N PHE A 68 -11.63 2.50 -12.84
CA PHE A 68 -10.30 2.46 -12.24
C PHE A 68 -9.95 3.84 -11.66
N VAL A 69 -9.45 3.88 -10.43
CA VAL A 69 -9.05 5.13 -9.76
C VAL A 69 -7.68 4.97 -9.08
N THR A 70 -6.88 6.03 -9.16
CA THR A 70 -5.65 6.19 -8.37
C THR A 70 -5.89 7.30 -7.36
N VAL A 71 -5.60 7.02 -6.09
CA VAL A 71 -5.82 7.97 -4.99
C VAL A 71 -4.48 8.29 -4.32
N ARG A 72 -4.25 9.56 -4.03
CA ARG A 72 -3.07 9.98 -3.28
C ARG A 72 -3.17 9.49 -1.83
N LEU A 73 -2.08 8.92 -1.34
CA LEU A 73 -1.95 8.56 0.06
C LEU A 73 -1.99 9.81 0.96
N PRO A 74 -2.47 9.70 2.20
CA PRO A 74 -2.39 10.79 3.17
C PRO A 74 -0.92 11.13 3.44
N HIS A 75 -0.58 12.40 3.34
CA HIS A 75 0.78 12.88 3.57
C HIS A 75 0.93 13.38 5.01
N THR A 76 2.07 13.07 5.65
CA THR A 76 2.43 13.60 6.97
C THR A 76 3.66 14.50 6.88
N THR A 77 3.70 15.55 7.69
CA THR A 77 4.89 16.38 7.93
C THR A 77 5.54 16.08 9.29
N PHE A 78 5.02 15.10 10.04
CA PHE A 78 5.50 14.74 11.38
C PHE A 78 6.63 13.71 11.37
N ALA A 79 6.93 13.13 10.21
CA ALA A 79 8.01 12.18 10.00
C ALA A 79 8.68 12.47 8.65
N GLY A 80 10.00 12.29 8.59
CA GLY A 80 10.76 12.37 7.35
C GLY A 80 10.81 11.03 6.60
N PRO A 81 11.26 11.05 5.33
CA PRO A 81 11.60 9.84 4.60
C PRO A 81 12.69 9.01 5.31
N PRO A 82 12.76 7.69 5.10
CA PRO A 82 13.87 6.87 5.58
C PRO A 82 15.21 7.31 4.97
N GLY A 83 16.27 7.33 5.80
CA GLY A 83 17.62 7.67 5.38
C GLY A 83 18.42 6.45 4.88
N ASN A 84 19.56 6.71 4.24
CA ASN A 84 20.55 5.68 3.87
C ASN A 84 19.97 4.47 3.14
N VAL A 85 19.00 4.72 2.25
CA VAL A 85 18.31 3.67 1.51
C VAL A 85 19.29 3.03 0.53
N ARG A 86 19.49 1.72 0.67
CA ARG A 86 20.42 0.93 -0.13
C ARG A 86 19.80 -0.42 -0.47
N ALA A 87 20.20 -1.01 -1.58
CA ALA A 87 19.75 -2.33 -1.98
C ALA A 87 20.93 -3.17 -2.47
N VAL A 88 20.87 -4.47 -2.20
CA VAL A 88 21.85 -5.47 -2.67
C VAL A 88 21.11 -6.62 -3.33
N ARG A 89 21.71 -7.18 -4.37
CA ARG A 89 21.18 -8.34 -5.07
C ARG A 89 22.04 -9.57 -4.80
N ASP A 90 21.40 -10.68 -4.48
CA ASP A 90 21.99 -12.01 -4.47
C ASP A 90 21.11 -12.96 -5.30
N GLY A 91 21.54 -13.23 -6.52
CA GLY A 91 20.75 -13.94 -7.52
C GLY A 91 19.40 -13.27 -7.78
N LYS A 92 18.32 -13.96 -7.42
CA LYS A 92 16.92 -13.50 -7.57
C LYS A 92 16.42 -12.67 -6.38
N MET A 93 17.20 -12.57 -5.31
CA MET A 93 16.81 -11.86 -4.09
C MET A 93 17.36 -10.44 -4.12
N VAL A 94 16.50 -9.45 -3.87
CA VAL A 94 16.91 -8.06 -3.66
C VAL A 94 16.55 -7.65 -2.25
N THR A 95 17.56 -7.45 -1.40
CA THR A 95 17.37 -6.96 -0.04
C THR A 95 17.58 -5.46 0.01
N VAL A 96 16.54 -4.75 0.43
CA VAL A 96 16.54 -3.30 0.64
C VAL A 96 16.72 -3.03 2.12
N PHE A 97 17.58 -2.07 2.46
CA PHE A 97 17.86 -1.62 3.82
C PHE A 97 17.71 -0.10 3.91
N TRP A 98 17.36 0.39 5.09
CA TRP A 98 17.29 1.82 5.39
C TRP A 98 17.60 2.08 6.86
N ASP A 99 17.84 3.34 7.20
CA ASP A 99 17.99 3.74 8.59
C ASP A 99 16.62 3.84 9.28
N LYS A 100 16.58 3.43 10.56
CA LYS A 100 15.38 3.59 11.38
C LYS A 100 15.03 5.07 11.53
N VAL A 101 13.75 5.41 11.29
CA VAL A 101 13.21 6.74 11.60
C VAL A 101 12.73 6.75 13.05
N ASP A 102 13.27 7.68 13.85
CA ASP A 102 12.94 7.79 15.27
C ASP A 102 11.55 8.40 15.47
N LEU A 103 10.63 7.60 15.99
CA LEU A 103 9.25 7.96 16.27
C LEU A 103 8.84 7.31 17.59
N SER A 104 8.08 8.06 18.40
CA SER A 104 7.41 7.52 19.59
C SER A 104 6.43 6.40 19.19
N ASP A 105 6.21 5.45 20.10
CA ASP A 105 5.37 4.28 19.84
C ASP A 105 3.93 4.65 19.44
N ASP A 106 3.39 5.75 19.97
CA ASP A 106 2.04 6.21 19.61
C ASP A 106 1.93 6.67 18.14
N LYS A 107 3.06 7.10 17.55
CA LYS A 107 3.17 7.64 16.20
C LYS A 107 3.57 6.60 15.16
N ARG A 108 4.49 5.69 15.50
CA ARG A 108 5.07 4.72 14.57
C ARG A 108 3.99 3.79 13.99
N ARG A 109 3.99 3.63 12.67
CA ARG A 109 3.15 2.66 11.94
C ARG A 109 3.96 1.85 10.92
N GLY A 110 5.27 1.73 11.14
CA GLY A 110 6.18 0.97 10.29
C GLY A 110 6.62 1.71 9.03
N TYR A 111 6.90 0.94 7.99
CA TYR A 111 7.30 1.40 6.67
C TYR A 111 6.38 0.79 5.62
N LEU A 112 6.12 1.56 4.56
CA LEU A 112 5.41 1.10 3.38
C LEU A 112 6.39 1.05 2.22
N ILE A 113 6.36 -0.02 1.43
CA ILE A 113 7.08 -0.11 0.17
C ILE A 113 6.08 -0.37 -0.95
N GLU A 114 6.03 0.51 -1.94
CA GLU A 114 5.32 0.29 -3.20
C GLU A 114 6.34 -0.05 -4.27
N ALA A 115 6.40 -1.32 -4.68
CA ALA A 115 7.36 -1.83 -5.64
C ALA A 115 6.69 -2.30 -6.94
N GLN A 116 7.45 -2.28 -8.03
CA GLN A 116 7.21 -3.10 -9.21
C GLN A 116 8.31 -4.14 -9.27
N VAL A 117 7.95 -5.41 -9.26
CA VAL A 117 8.91 -6.54 -9.21
C VAL A 117 8.62 -7.51 -10.34
N CYS A 118 9.64 -8.25 -10.74
CA CYS A 118 9.52 -9.34 -11.69
C CYS A 118 9.57 -10.69 -10.97
N GLU A 119 8.64 -11.60 -11.25
CA GLU A 119 8.71 -12.97 -10.73
C GLU A 119 8.14 -13.94 -11.77
N GLY A 120 8.92 -14.94 -12.17
CA GLY A 120 8.54 -15.92 -13.19
C GLY A 120 8.15 -15.30 -14.53
N GLY A 121 8.85 -14.24 -14.97
CA GLY A 121 8.54 -13.49 -16.19
C GLY A 121 7.32 -12.58 -16.12
N LEU A 122 6.68 -12.44 -14.96
CA LEU A 122 5.56 -11.52 -14.73
C LEU A 122 6.04 -10.28 -13.98
N PHE A 123 5.74 -9.11 -14.54
CA PHE A 123 6.01 -7.81 -13.92
C PHE A 123 4.74 -7.26 -13.27
N PHE A 124 4.75 -7.06 -11.94
CA PHE A 124 3.56 -6.68 -11.19
C PHE A 124 3.82 -5.76 -10.00
N PRO A 125 2.81 -4.98 -9.56
CA PRO A 125 2.89 -4.20 -8.33
C PRO A 125 2.91 -5.10 -7.09
N LEU A 126 3.85 -4.86 -6.18
CA LEU A 126 3.90 -5.45 -4.85
C LEU A 126 3.92 -4.34 -3.79
N VAL A 127 2.99 -4.39 -2.84
CA VAL A 127 2.91 -3.43 -1.74
C VAL A 127 3.17 -4.15 -0.43
N VAL A 128 4.14 -3.66 0.32
CA VAL A 128 4.63 -4.28 1.55
C VAL A 128 4.52 -3.31 2.70
N HIS A 129 4.14 -3.82 3.87
CA HIS A 129 4.32 -3.13 5.14
C HIS A 129 5.20 -4.00 6.03
N THR A 130 6.22 -3.39 6.63
CA THR A 130 7.07 -3.99 7.64
C THR A 130 7.37 -2.99 8.76
N ASP A 131 7.57 -3.48 9.99
CA ASP A 131 8.11 -2.69 11.10
C ASP A 131 9.65 -2.74 11.16
N GLU A 132 10.27 -3.62 10.35
CA GLU A 132 11.71 -3.78 10.24
C GLU A 132 12.36 -2.70 9.39
N THR A 133 13.69 -2.61 9.43
CA THR A 133 14.49 -1.69 8.60
C THR A 133 15.11 -2.37 7.38
N GLU A 134 14.56 -3.52 7.00
CA GLU A 134 14.92 -4.25 5.81
C GLU A 134 13.72 -5.02 5.25
N TYR A 135 13.77 -5.30 3.95
CA TYR A 135 12.85 -6.23 3.30
C TYR A 135 13.52 -6.86 2.10
N THR A 136 13.26 -8.16 1.89
CA THR A 136 13.81 -8.90 0.74
C THR A 136 12.71 -9.23 -0.25
N PHE A 137 12.89 -8.75 -1.48
CA PHE A 137 12.05 -9.04 -2.63
C PHE A 137 12.59 -10.24 -3.40
N ILE A 138 11.68 -10.99 -4.02
CA ILE A 138 12.01 -11.83 -5.17
C ILE A 138 11.89 -10.93 -6.40
N ASP A 139 12.95 -10.85 -7.19
CA ASP A 139 13.01 -10.09 -8.43
C ASP A 139 13.85 -10.84 -9.47
N ASP A 140 13.14 -11.60 -10.30
CA ASP A 140 13.70 -12.32 -11.44
C ASP A 140 14.17 -11.33 -12.51
N GLN A 141 15.33 -11.58 -13.11
CA GLN A 141 15.89 -10.68 -14.14
C GLN A 141 15.42 -11.05 -15.56
N ASP A 142 14.28 -11.73 -15.69
CA ASP A 142 13.74 -12.23 -16.96
C ASP A 142 12.64 -11.34 -17.55
N CYS A 143 12.17 -10.32 -16.83
CA CYS A 143 11.31 -9.27 -17.37
C CYS A 143 12.11 -8.23 -18.17
N ALA A 144 11.45 -7.60 -19.16
CA ALA A 144 12.04 -6.50 -19.94
C ALA A 144 12.08 -5.18 -19.16
N GLN A 145 11.14 -4.99 -18.24
CA GLN A 145 11.02 -3.83 -17.37
C GLN A 145 12.00 -3.93 -16.21
N LYS A 146 12.58 -2.79 -15.81
CA LYS A 146 13.37 -2.71 -14.59
C LYS A 146 12.45 -2.58 -13.39
N ALA A 147 12.68 -3.41 -12.38
CA ALA A 147 12.06 -3.28 -11.09
C ALA A 147 12.45 -1.96 -10.40
N SER A 148 11.58 -1.49 -9.53
CA SER A 148 11.73 -0.23 -8.81
C SER A 148 10.87 -0.24 -7.55
N ALA A 149 11.19 0.61 -6.59
CA ALA A 149 10.34 0.81 -5.43
C ALA A 149 10.43 2.21 -4.84
N LEU A 150 9.32 2.62 -4.22
CA LEU A 150 9.20 3.78 -3.36
C LEU A 150 9.05 3.31 -1.92
N LEU A 151 9.92 3.81 -1.04
CA LEU A 151 9.91 3.53 0.40
C LEU A 151 9.41 4.76 1.16
N TYR A 152 8.46 4.54 2.07
CA TYR A 152 7.84 5.57 2.89
C TYR A 152 7.98 5.24 4.38
N THR A 153 8.13 6.26 5.22
CA THR A 153 7.83 6.14 6.65
C THR A 153 6.32 6.22 6.83
N ALA A 154 5.74 5.28 7.58
CA ALA A 154 4.33 5.33 7.96
C ALA A 154 4.18 5.84 9.41
N GLU A 155 3.39 6.89 9.58
CA GLU A 155 3.10 7.54 10.85
C GLU A 155 1.57 7.63 11.03
N LYS A 156 1.08 7.82 12.26
CA LYS A 156 -0.36 7.78 12.57
C LYS A 156 -1.23 8.73 11.72
N HIS A 157 -0.67 9.81 11.16
CA HIS A 157 -1.40 10.74 10.30
C HIS A 157 -1.23 10.47 8.79
N GLY A 158 -0.29 9.62 8.37
CA GLY A 158 -0.03 9.34 6.96
C GLY A 158 1.39 8.88 6.67
N TYR A 159 1.83 9.11 5.44
CA TYR A 159 3.14 8.70 4.94
C TYR A 159 4.01 9.91 4.66
N SER A 160 5.32 9.76 4.86
CA SER A 160 6.31 10.78 4.47
C SER A 160 6.34 10.97 2.94
N ASP A 161 7.13 11.93 2.47
CA ASP A 161 7.63 11.85 1.09
C ASP A 161 8.37 10.51 0.87
N PRO A 162 8.27 9.90 -0.33
CA PRO A 162 8.96 8.66 -0.63
C PRO A 162 10.44 8.86 -0.94
N VAL A 163 11.21 7.80 -0.74
CA VAL A 163 12.55 7.65 -1.29
C VAL A 163 12.55 6.58 -2.36
N ASN A 164 13.14 6.90 -3.51
CA ASN A 164 13.43 5.89 -4.53
C ASN A 164 14.47 4.91 -3.99
N VAL A 165 14.12 3.63 -3.98
CA VAL A 165 15.10 2.57 -3.69
C VAL A 165 16.08 2.50 -4.87
N PRO A 166 17.40 2.53 -4.64
CA PRO A 166 18.40 2.39 -5.70
C PRO A 166 18.48 0.91 -6.13
N TRP A 167 17.52 0.49 -6.95
CA TRP A 167 17.36 -0.91 -7.35
C TRP A 167 18.57 -1.40 -8.19
N PRO A 168 19.17 -2.55 -7.84
CA PRO A 168 20.37 -3.10 -8.49
C PRO A 168 20.06 -3.94 -9.75
#